data_AF-A0A963GFX9-F1
#
_entry.id   AF-A0A963GFX9-F1
#
_cell.length_a   1.000
_cell.length_b   1.000
_cell.length_c   1.000
_cell.angle_alpha   90.00
_cell.angle_beta   90.00
_cell.angle_gamma   90.00
#
_symmetry.space_group_name_H-M   'P 1'
#
loop_
_entity.id
_entity.type
_entity.pdbx_description
1 polymer ?
#
loop_
_entity_poly.entity_id
_entity_poly.type
_entity_poly.pdbx_seq_one_letter_code
_entity_poly.pdbx_strand_id
1 'polypeptide(L)' 'SRESWQRMSINSLGYAGLLFVPEQSQLEVVTQTGPLNILKAVTAPR' A
#
# COMPACT_ATOMS: atom_id res chain seq x y z
N SER A 1 3.47 13.16 -2.29
CA SER A 1 3.44 11.69 -2.17
C SER A 1 3.32 11.33 -0.70
N ARG A 2 2.37 10.48 -0.31
CA ARG A 2 2.31 9.92 1.05
C ARG A 2 3.05 8.59 1.03
N GLU A 3 4.19 8.46 1.70
CA GLU A 3 4.97 7.20 1.75
C GLU A 3 4.36 6.16 2.71
N SER A 4 3.08 6.30 3.04
CA SER A 4 2.36 5.36 3.89
C SER A 4 0.88 5.28 3.53
N TRP A 5 0.32 4.09 3.74
CA TRP A 5 -1.09 3.79 3.58
C TRP A 5 -1.54 2.91 4.75
N GLN A 6 -2.49 3.39 5.55
CA GLN A 6 -3.03 2.67 6.72
C GLN A 6 -1.95 1.98 7.59
N ARG A 7 -0.92 2.75 7.97
CA ARG A 7 0.26 2.31 8.76
C ARG A 7 1.24 1.37 8.04
N MET A 8 0.99 0.97 6.80
CA MET A 8 1.98 0.32 5.95
C MET A 8 2.86 1.36 5.27
N SER A 9 4.18 1.18 5.34
CA SER A 9 5.12 2.00 4.59
C SER A 9 5.14 1.57 3.13
N ILE A 10 5.01 2.53 2.21
CA ILE A 10 5.12 2.28 0.77
C ILE A 10 6.43 2.88 0.28
N ASN A 11 7.33 2.01 -0.17
CA ASN A 11 8.65 2.36 -0.68
C ASN A 11 8.87 1.72 -2.07
N SER A 12 10.12 1.72 -2.55
CA SER A 12 10.50 1.13 -3.83
C SER A 12 10.12 -0.35 -4.00
N LEU A 13 10.11 -1.15 -2.93
CA LEU A 13 9.66 -2.55 -2.97
C LEU A 13 8.15 -2.64 -3.19
N GLY A 14 7.38 -1.75 -2.57
CA GLY A 14 5.93 -1.64 -2.79
C GLY A 14 5.60 -1.40 -4.26
N TYR A 15 6.35 -0.50 -4.92
CA TYR A 15 6.22 -0.25 -6.34
C TYR A 15 6.72 -1.41 -7.22
N ALA A 16 7.65 -2.24 -6.72
CA ALA A 16 8.10 -3.46 -7.38
C ALA A 16 7.16 -4.67 -7.16
N GLY A 17 6.02 -4.47 -6.49
CA GLY A 17 5.02 -5.52 -6.27
C GLY A 17 5.15 -6.27 -4.94
N LEU A 18 6.04 -5.83 -4.05
CA LEU A 18 6.24 -6.42 -2.72
C LEU A 18 5.71 -5.49 -1.64
N LEU A 19 4.57 -5.85 -1.05
CA LEU A 19 3.99 -5.13 0.08
C LEU A 19 4.22 -5.90 1.38
N PHE A 20 4.82 -5.22 2.36
CA PHE A 20 4.94 -5.75 3.71
C PHE A 20 3.66 -5.42 4.49
N VAL A 21 2.97 -6.47 4.94
CA VAL A 21 1.70 -6.38 5.66
C VAL A 21 1.89 -6.99 7.06
N PRO A 22 2.11 -6.15 8.10
CA PRO A 22 2.49 -6.65 9.41
C PRO A 22 1.36 -7.35 10.18
N GLU A 23 0.10 -7.00 9.90
CA GLU A 23 -1.06 -7.56 10.61
C GLU A 23 -2.03 -8.27 9.66
N GLN A 24 -2.60 -9.39 10.10
CA GLN A 24 -3.57 -10.16 9.31
C GLN A 24 -4.81 -9.34 8.91
N SER A 25 -5.26 -8.44 9.80
CA SER A 25 -6.37 -7.53 9.52
C SER A 25 -6.07 -6.60 8.34
N GLN A 26 -4.82 -6.17 8.18
CA GLN A 26 -4.40 -5.34 7.05
C GLN A 26 -4.35 -6.12 5.75
N LEU A 27 -4.07 -7.44 5.78
CA LEU A 27 -4.09 -8.26 4.57
C LEU A 27 -5.48 -8.28 3.96
N GLU A 28 -6.52 -8.42 4.78
CA GLU A 28 -7.91 -8.43 4.32
C GLU A 28 -8.27 -7.10 3.61
N VAL A 29 -7.86 -5.97 4.20
CA VAL A 29 -8.06 -4.64 3.60
C VAL A 29 -7.26 -4.49 2.30
N VAL A 30 -6.02 -5.01 2.23
CA VAL A 30 -5.19 -4.99 1.02
C VAL A 30 -5.84 -5.81 -0.09
N THR A 31 -6.37 -7.01 0.23
CA THR A 31 -7.06 -7.87 -0.73
C THR A 31 -8.35 -7.22 -1.24
N GLN A 32 -9.14 -6.58 -0.38
CA GLN A 32 -10.37 -5.90 -0.77
C GLN A 32 -10.10 -4.62 -1.59
N THR A 33 -9.10 -3.84 -1.22
CA THR A 33 -8.76 -2.57 -1.91
C THR A 33 -8.07 -2.83 -3.25
N GLY A 34 -7.22 -3.84 -3.30
CA GLY A 34 -6.34 -4.14 -4.42
C GLY A 34 -5.03 -3.35 -4.37
N PRO A 35 -3.87 -3.99 -4.58
CA PRO A 35 -2.55 -3.36 -4.42
C PRO A 35 -2.30 -2.18 -5.38
N LEU A 36 -2.82 -2.23 -6.61
CA LEU A 36 -2.67 -1.12 -7.56
C LEU A 36 -3.43 0.14 -7.12
N ASN A 37 -4.59 -0.02 -6.47
CA ASN A 37 -5.35 1.11 -5.92
C ASN A 37 -4.64 1.73 -4.72
N ILE A 38 -3.97 0.90 -3.90
CA ILE A 38 -3.11 1.37 -2.80
C ILE A 38 -1.97 2.22 -3.35
N LEU A 39 -1.23 1.70 -4.35
CA LEU A 39 -0.15 2.45 -5.00
C LEU A 39 -0.67 3.76 -5.60
N LYS A 40 -1.77 3.74 -6.34
CA LYS A 40 -2.38 4.94 -6.91
C LYS A 40 -2.73 6.00 -5.84
N ALA A 41 -3.25 5.58 -4.70
CA ALA A 41 -3.63 6.47 -3.60
C ALA A 41 -2.43 7.18 -2.95
N VAL A 42 -1.23 6.58 -3.00
CA VAL A 42 -0.01 7.18 -2.45
C VAL A 42 0.81 8.00 -3.46
N THR A 43 0.66 7.69 -4.76
CA THR A 43 1.40 8.34 -5.86
C THR A 43 0.73 9.62 -6.37
N ALA A 44 -0.59 9.78 -6.23
CA ALA A 44 -1.29 10.96 -6.74
C ALA A 44 -0.69 12.27 -6.16
N PRO A 45 -0.19 13.19 -7.01
CA PRO A 45 0.16 14.54 -6.59
C PRO A 45 -1.13 15.29 -6.20
N ARG A 46 -1.01 16.31 -5.34
CA ARG A 46 -2.12 17.23 -5.09
C ARG A 46 -2.42 18.04 -6.33
#